data_AF-C0Z2P5-F1
#
_entry.id   AF-C0Z2P5-F1
#
_cell.length_a   1.000
_cell.length_b   1.000
_cell.length_c   1.000
_cell.angle_alpha   90.00
_cell.angle_beta   90.00
_cell.angle_gamma   90.00
#
_symmetry.space_group_name_H-M   'P 1'
#
loop_
_entity.id
_entity.type
_entity.pdbx_description
1 polymer ?
#
loop_
_entity_poly.entity_id
_entity_poly.type
_entity_poly.pdbx_seq_one_letter_code
_entity_poly.pdbx_strand_id
1 'polypeptide(L)'
;MSSDSSREENVYLAKLAEQAERYEEMVEFMEKVAKTVETEELTVEERNLLSVAYKNVIGARRASWRIISSIEQKEDSRGNSDHVSIIKDYRGKIETELSKICDGILNLLEAHLIPAASLAESKVFYLKMKGDYHRYLAEFKTGAERKEAAESTLVAYKSAQDIALADLAPTHPISDWGLLLTSLFSTMRISPSGLLTSMTKLVMISRKPRKRCRKLMNKPNHHLRSDKIRSME
;
A
#
# COMPACT_ATOMS: atom_id res chain seq x y z
N MET A 1 34.56 0.10 -14.09
CA MET A 1 33.42 0.03 -15.04
C MET A 1 32.52 -1.15 -14.68
N SER A 2 31.97 -1.22 -13.46
CA SER A 2 31.33 -2.47 -12.99
C SER A 2 30.04 -2.29 -12.18
N SER A 3 29.68 -1.07 -11.74
CA SER A 3 28.45 -0.83 -10.96
C SER A 3 27.21 -0.64 -11.84
N ASP A 4 27.30 0.14 -12.93
CA ASP A 4 26.15 0.42 -13.82
C ASP A 4 25.61 -0.83 -14.50
N SER A 5 26.48 -1.70 -15.01
CA SER A 5 26.07 -2.96 -15.66
C SER A 5 25.28 -3.86 -14.70
N SER A 6 25.62 -3.85 -13.41
CA SER A 6 24.93 -4.68 -12.42
C SER A 6 23.54 -4.13 -12.06
N ARG A 7 23.35 -2.81 -12.08
CA ARG A 7 22.05 -2.18 -11.83
C ARG A 7 21.10 -2.44 -12.98
N GLU A 8 21.55 -2.19 -14.22
CA GLU A 8 20.74 -2.43 -15.42
C GLU A 8 20.33 -3.90 -15.56
N GLU A 9 21.25 -4.83 -15.25
CA GLU A 9 20.96 -6.27 -15.24
C GLU A 9 19.90 -6.62 -14.19
N ASN A 10 20.01 -6.11 -12.96
CA ASN A 10 19.00 -6.36 -11.93
C ASN A 10 17.63 -5.77 -12.30
N VAL A 11 17.58 -4.57 -12.93
CA VAL A 11 16.33 -3.98 -13.42
C VAL A 11 15.72 -4.82 -14.54
N TYR A 12 16.54 -5.35 -15.46
CA TYR A 12 16.09 -6.24 -16.52
C TYR A 12 15.53 -7.56 -15.95
N LEU A 13 16.24 -8.17 -14.99
CA LEU A 13 15.77 -9.37 -14.29
C LEU A 13 14.47 -9.13 -13.51
N ALA A 14 14.32 -7.97 -12.87
CA ALA A 14 13.07 -7.59 -12.20
C ALA A 14 11.88 -7.50 -13.19
N LYS A 15 12.10 -6.97 -14.40
CA LYS A 15 11.07 -6.92 -15.46
C LYS A 15 10.70 -8.32 -15.97
N LEU A 16 11.68 -9.23 -16.08
CA LEU A 16 11.41 -10.63 -16.43
C LEU A 16 10.63 -11.35 -15.31
N ALA A 17 11.01 -11.13 -14.06
CA ALA A 17 10.33 -11.69 -12.89
C ALA A 17 8.88 -11.20 -12.78
N GLU A 18 8.62 -9.93 -13.13
CA GLU A 18 7.25 -9.38 -13.23
C GLU A 18 6.41 -10.15 -14.25
N GLN A 19 6.94 -10.41 -15.45
CA GLN A 19 6.22 -11.16 -16.50
C GLN A 19 5.99 -12.63 -16.13
N ALA A 20 6.91 -13.20 -15.34
CA ALA A 20 6.79 -14.56 -14.82
C ALA A 20 5.95 -14.66 -13.55
N GLU A 21 5.40 -13.54 -13.05
CA GLU A 21 4.68 -13.45 -11.77
C GLU A 21 5.50 -13.93 -10.55
N ARG A 22 6.83 -13.95 -10.64
CA ARG A 22 7.74 -14.35 -9.55
C ARG A 22 8.15 -13.14 -8.72
N TYR A 23 7.18 -12.60 -7.97
CA TYR A 23 7.38 -11.35 -7.22
C TYR A 23 8.38 -11.45 -6.06
N GLU A 24 8.62 -12.64 -5.50
CA GLU A 24 9.61 -12.84 -4.44
C GLU A 24 11.04 -12.57 -4.98
N GLU A 25 11.39 -13.13 -6.14
CA GLU A 25 12.68 -12.82 -6.80
C GLU A 25 12.75 -11.38 -7.29
N MET A 26 11.62 -10.83 -7.77
CA MET A 26 11.55 -9.43 -8.17
C MET A 26 11.93 -8.49 -7.01
N VAL A 27 11.53 -8.80 -5.78
CA VAL A 27 11.94 -8.06 -4.58
C VAL A 27 13.44 -8.16 -4.38
N GLU A 28 14.04 -9.35 -4.48
CA GLU A 28 15.48 -9.52 -4.32
C GLU A 28 16.31 -8.71 -5.32
N PHE A 29 15.91 -8.69 -6.60
CA PHE A 29 16.58 -7.87 -7.61
C PHE A 29 16.42 -6.37 -7.34
N MET A 30 15.22 -5.93 -6.98
CA MET A 30 14.97 -4.52 -6.69
C MET A 30 15.62 -4.04 -5.38
N GLU A 31 15.80 -4.92 -4.39
CA GLU A 31 16.59 -4.63 -3.19
C GLU A 31 18.06 -4.39 -3.52
N LYS A 32 18.65 -5.17 -4.44
CA LYS A 32 20.02 -4.94 -4.89
C LYS A 32 20.15 -3.58 -5.57
N VAL A 33 19.21 -3.23 -6.46
CA VAL A 33 19.15 -1.92 -7.12
C VAL A 33 19.02 -0.80 -6.07
N ALA A 34 18.15 -0.96 -5.09
CA ALA A 34 17.94 0.04 -4.03
C ALA A 34 19.14 0.20 -3.09
N LYS A 35 19.96 -0.84 -2.88
CA LYS A 35 21.22 -0.74 -2.11
C LYS A 35 22.34 -0.05 -2.90
N THR A 36 22.29 -0.07 -4.23
CA THR A 36 23.23 0.68 -5.08
C THR A 36 22.91 2.18 -5.20
N VAL A 37 21.85 2.66 -4.55
CA VAL A 37 21.36 4.06 -4.62
C VAL A 37 22.31 5.07 -3.95
N GLU A 38 23.36 4.64 -3.24
CA GLU A 38 24.39 5.56 -2.70
C GLU A 38 25.04 6.44 -3.79
N THR A 39 24.96 6.04 -5.06
CA THR A 39 25.50 6.79 -6.20
C THR A 39 24.44 7.54 -7.04
N GLU A 40 23.17 7.12 -7.06
CA GLU A 40 22.13 7.72 -7.91
C GLU A 40 20.70 7.44 -7.42
N GLU A 41 19.81 8.45 -7.46
CA GLU A 41 18.39 8.32 -7.08
C GLU A 41 17.65 7.32 -8.01
N LEU A 42 16.70 6.56 -7.46
CA LEU A 42 15.83 5.69 -8.25
C LEU A 42 14.97 6.51 -9.20
N THR A 43 14.98 6.11 -10.47
CA THR A 43 14.09 6.63 -11.50
C THR A 43 12.63 6.29 -11.19
N VAL A 44 11.70 7.01 -11.82
CA VAL A 44 10.26 6.77 -11.67
C VAL A 44 9.88 5.33 -12.04
N GLU A 45 10.54 4.76 -13.05
CA GLU A 45 10.30 3.37 -13.48
C GLU A 45 10.76 2.37 -12.42
N GLU A 46 11.97 2.51 -11.90
CA GLU A 46 12.53 1.61 -10.87
C GLU A 46 11.72 1.68 -9.58
N ARG A 47 11.28 2.89 -9.17
CA ARG A 47 10.41 3.06 -8.00
C ARG A 47 9.07 2.36 -8.18
N ASN A 48 8.50 2.41 -9.38
CA ASN A 48 7.25 1.70 -9.69
C ASN A 48 7.46 0.19 -9.64
N LEU A 49 8.55 -0.34 -10.21
CA LEU A 49 8.90 -1.77 -10.14
C LEU A 49 9.05 -2.24 -8.70
N LEU A 50 9.80 -1.50 -7.86
CA LEU A 50 9.95 -1.78 -6.43
C LEU A 50 8.59 -1.88 -5.73
N SER A 51 7.70 -0.93 -6.05
CA SER A 51 6.38 -0.86 -5.43
C SER A 51 5.46 -1.99 -5.88
N VAL A 52 5.53 -2.39 -7.15
CA VAL A 52 4.79 -3.53 -7.69
C VAL A 52 5.27 -4.83 -7.05
N ALA A 53 6.59 -5.02 -6.93
CA ALA A 53 7.19 -6.21 -6.34
C ALA A 53 6.68 -6.44 -4.91
N TYR A 54 6.96 -5.49 -4.00
CA TYR A 54 6.58 -5.66 -2.60
C TYR A 54 5.07 -5.68 -2.38
N LYS A 55 4.28 -4.91 -3.15
CA LYS A 55 2.81 -4.91 -3.04
C LYS A 55 2.22 -6.29 -3.33
N ASN A 56 2.75 -7.01 -4.33
CA ASN A 56 2.27 -8.34 -4.66
C ASN A 56 2.69 -9.37 -3.60
N VAL A 57 3.95 -9.34 -3.15
CA VAL A 57 4.45 -10.24 -2.10
C VAL A 57 3.66 -10.06 -0.79
N ILE A 58 3.54 -8.83 -0.29
CA ILE A 58 2.78 -8.57 0.95
C ILE A 58 1.28 -8.82 0.77
N GLY A 59 0.74 -8.58 -0.43
CA GLY A 59 -0.65 -8.81 -0.77
C GLY A 59 -1.04 -10.28 -0.65
N ALA A 60 -0.22 -11.17 -1.22
CA ALA A 60 -0.40 -12.61 -1.13
C ALA A 60 -0.31 -13.10 0.33
N ARG A 61 0.73 -12.69 1.06
CA ARG A 61 0.92 -13.11 2.47
C ARG A 61 -0.19 -12.61 3.39
N ARG A 62 -0.67 -11.37 3.20
CA ARG A 62 -1.83 -10.83 3.95
C ARG A 62 -3.13 -11.56 3.64
N ALA A 63 -3.34 -11.98 2.39
CA ALA A 63 -4.50 -12.79 2.03
C ALA A 63 -4.46 -14.15 2.75
N SER A 64 -3.31 -14.82 2.74
CA SER A 64 -3.10 -16.08 3.48
C SER A 64 -3.35 -15.90 4.97
N TRP A 65 -2.80 -14.85 5.60
CA TRP A 65 -3.03 -14.57 7.02
C TRP A 65 -4.52 -14.38 7.34
N ARG A 66 -5.27 -13.61 6.54
CA ARG A 66 -6.73 -13.43 6.75
C ARG A 66 -7.51 -14.73 6.67
N ILE A 67 -7.16 -15.61 5.72
CA ILE A 67 -7.82 -16.90 5.56
C ILE A 67 -7.58 -17.76 6.80
N ILE A 68 -6.33 -17.87 7.25
CA ILE A 68 -5.97 -18.64 8.44
C ILE A 68 -6.66 -18.09 9.70
N SER A 69 -6.65 -16.77 9.90
CA SER A 69 -7.36 -16.14 11.03
C SER A 69 -8.88 -16.40 10.99
N SER A 70 -9.49 -16.47 9.81
CA SER A 70 -10.91 -16.83 9.67
C SER A 70 -11.18 -18.30 9.99
N ILE A 71 -10.26 -19.20 9.62
CA ILE A 71 -10.36 -20.63 9.93
C ILE A 71 -10.21 -20.86 11.44
N GLU A 72 -9.24 -20.18 12.07
CA GLU A 72 -9.05 -20.22 13.53
C GLU A 72 -10.33 -19.84 14.26
N GLN A 73 -10.96 -18.72 13.89
CA GLN A 73 -12.19 -18.26 14.53
C GLN A 73 -13.36 -19.24 14.35
N LYS A 74 -13.44 -19.92 13.20
CA LYS A 74 -14.46 -20.95 12.95
C LYS A 74 -14.21 -22.21 13.78
N GLU A 75 -12.97 -22.66 13.90
CA GLU A 75 -12.64 -23.84 14.71
C GLU A 75 -12.77 -23.56 16.21
N ASP A 76 -12.46 -22.34 16.65
CA ASP A 76 -12.68 -21.90 18.04
C ASP A 76 -14.17 -21.95 18.41
N SER A 77 -15.05 -21.54 17.50
CA SER A 77 -16.51 -21.64 17.69
C SER A 77 -17.05 -23.08 17.75
N ARG A 78 -16.29 -24.06 17.25
CA ARG A 78 -16.65 -25.48 17.27
C ARG A 78 -16.12 -26.21 18.52
N GLY A 79 -15.27 -25.57 19.31
CA GLY A 79 -14.71 -26.14 20.54
C GLY A 79 -13.54 -27.13 20.32
N ASN A 80 -12.96 -27.19 19.12
CA ASN A 80 -11.81 -28.06 18.82
C ASN A 80 -10.48 -27.42 19.25
N SER A 81 -10.17 -27.46 20.56
CA SER A 81 -8.98 -26.82 21.13
C SER A 81 -7.65 -27.26 20.51
N ASP A 82 -7.55 -28.54 20.12
CA ASP A 82 -6.31 -29.12 19.59
C ASP A 82 -6.03 -28.66 18.16
N HIS A 83 -7.06 -28.46 17.34
CA HIS A 83 -6.89 -27.88 16.01
C HIS A 83 -6.62 -26.37 16.08
N VAL A 84 -7.23 -25.68 17.05
CA VAL A 84 -6.99 -24.24 17.26
C VAL A 84 -5.53 -23.96 17.61
N SER A 85 -4.88 -24.81 18.43
CA SER A 85 -3.46 -24.64 18.75
C SER A 85 -2.56 -24.81 17.52
N ILE A 86 -2.80 -25.84 16.69
CA ILE A 86 -2.05 -26.07 15.44
C ILE A 86 -2.23 -24.89 14.47
N ILE A 87 -3.46 -24.36 14.35
CA ILE A 87 -3.76 -23.21 13.49
C ILE A 87 -3.05 -21.95 14.01
N LYS A 88 -3.00 -21.73 15.32
CA LYS A 88 -2.28 -20.61 15.94
C LYS A 88 -0.78 -20.66 15.65
N ASP A 89 -0.17 -21.83 15.73
CA ASP A 89 1.25 -22.00 15.42
C ASP A 89 1.55 -21.69 13.94
N TYR A 90 0.66 -22.14 13.04
CA TYR A 90 0.79 -21.83 11.61
C TYR A 90 0.56 -20.35 11.32
N ARG A 91 -0.41 -19.71 12.00
CA ARG A 91 -0.65 -18.26 11.92
C ARG A 91 0.60 -17.48 12.36
N GLY A 92 1.26 -17.90 13.45
CA GLY A 92 2.49 -17.31 13.94
C GLY A 92 3.66 -17.36 12.94
N LYS A 93 3.77 -18.45 12.16
CA LYS A 93 4.75 -18.54 11.06
C LYS A 93 4.50 -17.48 9.99
N ILE A 94 3.25 -17.32 9.55
CA ILE A 94 2.86 -16.32 8.56
C ILE A 94 3.08 -14.90 9.10
N GLU A 95 2.77 -14.64 10.36
CA GLU A 95 3.02 -13.34 11.02
C GLU A 95 4.52 -13.01 11.07
N THR A 96 5.37 -14.01 11.28
CA THR A 96 6.82 -13.85 11.26
C THR A 96 7.32 -13.51 9.85
N GLU A 97 6.82 -14.20 8.83
CA GLU A 97 7.15 -13.89 7.43
C GLU A 97 6.68 -12.48 7.02
N LEU A 98 5.45 -12.11 7.39
CA LEU A 98 4.90 -10.77 7.16
C LEU A 98 5.74 -9.69 7.84
N SER A 99 6.14 -9.93 9.09
CA SER A 99 7.02 -9.00 9.83
C SER A 99 8.35 -8.83 9.11
N LYS A 100 9.00 -9.93 8.71
CA LYS A 100 10.27 -9.88 7.96
C LYS A 100 10.17 -9.08 6.67
N ILE A 101 9.10 -9.26 5.90
CA ILE A 101 8.89 -8.51 4.65
C ILE A 101 8.69 -7.02 4.94
N CYS A 102 7.87 -6.68 5.94
CA CYS A 102 7.66 -5.30 6.36
C CYS A 102 8.95 -4.63 6.89
N ASP A 103 9.72 -5.33 7.71
CA ASP A 103 10.96 -4.81 8.28
C ASP A 103 12.01 -4.62 7.19
N GLY A 104 12.10 -5.53 6.22
CA GLY A 104 13.01 -5.41 5.06
C GLY A 104 12.77 -4.12 4.26
N ILE A 105 11.51 -3.83 3.90
CA ILE A 105 11.20 -2.61 3.15
C ILE A 105 11.30 -1.34 4.00
N LEU A 106 10.94 -1.39 5.29
CA LEU A 106 11.07 -0.25 6.19
C LEU A 106 12.55 0.14 6.35
N ASN A 107 13.43 -0.84 6.54
CA ASN A 107 14.87 -0.61 6.61
C ASN A 107 15.42 -0.04 5.29
N LEU A 108 14.97 -0.56 4.14
CA LEU A 108 15.37 -0.04 2.83
C LEU A 108 14.94 1.42 2.62
N LEU A 109 13.72 1.75 3.06
CA LEU A 109 13.18 3.11 2.98
C LEU A 109 13.95 4.08 3.86
N GLU A 110 14.22 3.72 5.11
CA GLU A 110 14.92 4.60 6.06
C GLU A 110 16.40 4.75 5.76
N ALA A 111 17.08 3.67 5.36
CA ALA A 111 18.53 3.68 5.14
C ALA A 111 18.94 4.30 3.80
N HIS A 112 18.21 4.02 2.72
CA HIS A 112 18.64 4.37 1.37
C HIS A 112 17.68 5.33 0.65
N LEU A 113 16.36 5.05 0.66
CA LEU A 113 15.44 5.72 -0.26
C LEU A 113 14.98 7.10 0.21
N ILE A 114 14.67 7.27 1.49
CA ILE A 114 14.24 8.57 2.04
C ILE A 114 15.39 9.59 2.04
N PRO A 115 16.63 9.24 2.46
CA PRO A 115 17.75 10.18 2.42
C PRO A 115 18.20 10.55 1.00
N ALA A 116 18.12 9.61 0.05
CA ALA A 116 18.53 9.85 -1.34
C ALA A 116 17.49 10.61 -2.17
N ALA A 117 16.23 10.67 -1.73
CA ALA A 117 15.17 11.38 -2.44
C ALA A 117 15.44 12.89 -2.44
N SER A 118 15.71 13.47 -3.61
CA SER A 118 15.90 14.91 -3.77
C SER A 118 14.56 15.64 -3.98
N LEU A 119 13.69 15.04 -4.79
CA LEU A 119 12.39 15.60 -5.18
C LEU A 119 11.31 15.41 -4.12
N ALA A 120 10.48 16.43 -3.90
CA ALA A 120 9.33 16.36 -2.99
C ALA A 120 8.36 15.22 -3.36
N GLU A 121 8.10 15.00 -4.65
CA GLU A 121 7.25 13.90 -5.13
C GLU A 121 7.81 12.52 -4.73
N SER A 122 9.14 12.34 -4.80
CA SER A 122 9.83 11.13 -4.37
C SER A 122 9.71 10.91 -2.87
N LYS A 123 9.95 11.95 -2.07
CA LYS A 123 9.83 11.90 -0.61
C LYS A 123 8.42 11.52 -0.16
N VAL A 124 7.40 12.17 -0.73
CA VAL A 124 5.99 11.87 -0.44
C VAL A 124 5.66 10.42 -0.79
N PHE A 125 6.16 9.92 -1.92
CA PHE A 125 5.96 8.53 -2.31
C PHE A 125 6.55 7.54 -1.29
N TYR A 126 7.81 7.73 -0.88
CA TYR A 126 8.47 6.84 0.08
C TYR A 126 7.86 6.94 1.48
N LEU A 127 7.47 8.13 1.93
CA LEU A 127 6.78 8.32 3.22
C LEU A 127 5.39 7.70 3.23
N LYS A 128 4.63 7.80 2.13
CA LYS A 128 3.36 7.08 1.97
C LYS A 128 3.58 5.57 2.05
N MET A 129 4.61 5.07 1.37
CA MET A 129 4.97 3.65 1.38
C MET A 129 5.33 3.18 2.79
N LYS A 130 6.13 3.96 3.54
CA LYS A 130 6.43 3.73 4.96
C LYS A 130 5.17 3.63 5.82
N GLY A 131 4.24 4.57 5.65
CA GLY A 131 2.94 4.53 6.35
C GLY A 131 2.12 3.29 6.02
N ASP A 132 2.10 2.85 4.75
CA ASP A 132 1.39 1.64 4.33
C ASP A 132 1.94 0.37 5.02
N TYR A 133 3.26 0.25 5.19
CA TYR A 133 3.88 -0.91 5.86
C TYR A 133 3.71 -0.90 7.37
N HIS A 134 3.85 0.24 8.04
CA HIS A 134 3.50 0.34 9.47
C HIS A 134 2.02 0.04 9.70
N ARG A 135 1.14 0.45 8.79
CA ARG A 135 -0.28 0.09 8.83
C ARG A 135 -0.48 -1.43 8.74
N TYR A 136 0.27 -2.12 7.87
CA TYR A 136 0.22 -3.59 7.80
C TYR A 136 0.72 -4.26 9.07
N LEU A 137 1.79 -3.74 9.69
CA LEU A 137 2.27 -4.23 11.00
C LEU A 137 1.17 -4.09 12.08
N ALA A 138 0.49 -2.95 12.12
CA ALA A 138 -0.58 -2.69 13.09
C ALA A 138 -1.84 -3.57 12.89
N GLU A 139 -2.01 -4.23 11.73
CA GLU A 139 -3.15 -5.13 11.47
C GLU A 139 -3.06 -6.45 12.25
N PHE A 140 -1.85 -7.01 12.42
CA PHE A 140 -1.66 -8.33 13.02
C PHE A 140 -0.90 -8.30 14.35
N LYS A 141 -0.10 -7.24 14.61
CA LYS A 141 0.56 -7.06 15.91
C LYS A 141 -0.46 -6.74 17.01
N THR A 142 -0.13 -7.09 18.25
CA THR A 142 -0.98 -6.88 19.42
C THR A 142 -0.23 -6.14 20.54
N GLY A 143 -0.97 -5.60 21.52
CA GLY A 143 -0.36 -4.96 22.69
C GLY A 143 0.37 -3.64 22.38
N ALA A 144 1.59 -3.51 22.89
CA ALA A 144 2.42 -2.31 22.77
C ALA A 144 2.93 -2.08 21.34
N GLU A 145 3.38 -3.13 20.66
CA GLU A 145 3.89 -3.07 19.28
C GLU A 145 2.85 -2.50 18.31
N ARG A 146 1.56 -2.80 18.54
CA ARG A 146 0.46 -2.25 17.74
C ARG A 146 0.31 -0.73 17.92
N LYS A 147 0.46 -0.24 19.15
CA LYS A 147 0.35 1.21 19.45
C LYS A 147 1.50 1.96 18.78
N GLU A 148 2.71 1.45 18.92
CA GLU A 148 3.90 2.00 18.28
C GLU A 148 3.74 2.02 16.76
N ALA A 149 3.36 0.90 16.14
CA ALA A 149 3.12 0.85 14.69
C ALA A 149 2.02 1.83 14.23
N ALA A 150 0.96 2.02 15.02
CA ALA A 150 -0.09 2.99 14.72
C ALA A 150 0.39 4.44 14.81
N GLU A 151 1.23 4.76 15.80
CA GLU A 151 1.86 6.07 15.95
C GLU A 151 2.84 6.34 14.81
N SER A 152 3.72 5.39 14.46
CA SER A 152 4.63 5.49 13.32
C SER A 152 3.89 5.67 11.99
N THR A 153 2.76 4.99 11.81
CA THR A 153 1.87 5.18 10.65
C THR A 153 1.37 6.62 10.57
N LEU A 154 0.92 7.19 11.69
CA LEU A 154 0.40 8.55 11.75
C LEU A 154 1.49 9.57 11.45
N VAL A 155 2.68 9.39 12.03
CA VAL A 155 3.83 10.28 11.79
C VAL A 155 4.20 10.26 10.31
N ALA A 156 4.35 9.07 9.71
CA ALA A 156 4.74 8.94 8.31
C ALA A 156 3.75 9.62 7.35
N TYR A 157 2.44 9.42 7.55
CA TYR A 157 1.42 10.07 6.71
C TYR A 157 1.32 11.58 6.94
N LYS A 158 1.49 12.06 8.17
CA LYS A 158 1.52 13.50 8.44
C LYS A 158 2.71 14.16 7.77
N SER A 159 3.91 13.59 7.92
CA SER A 159 5.10 14.10 7.23
C SER A 159 4.94 14.09 5.70
N ALA A 160 4.33 13.04 5.13
CA ALA A 160 4.01 13.00 3.71
C ALA A 160 3.02 14.12 3.31
N GLN A 161 2.00 14.36 4.13
CA GLN A 161 1.01 15.41 3.90
C GLN A 161 1.62 16.80 3.99
N ASP A 162 2.46 17.07 4.99
CA ASP A 162 3.08 18.38 5.18
C ASP A 162 3.99 18.74 4.00
N ILE A 163 4.79 17.78 3.50
CA ILE A 163 5.62 17.97 2.30
C ILE A 163 4.74 18.15 1.06
N ALA A 164 3.66 17.40 0.93
CA ALA A 164 2.73 17.54 -0.18
C ALA A 164 2.02 18.90 -0.20
N LEU A 165 1.70 19.47 0.97
CA LEU A 165 1.08 20.79 1.07
C LEU A 165 2.07 21.92 0.85
N ALA A 166 3.34 21.75 1.22
CA ALA A 166 4.37 22.75 1.07
C ALA A 166 4.89 22.87 -0.37
N ASP A 167 5.18 21.74 -1.02
CA ASP A 167 5.96 21.71 -2.26
C ASP A 167 5.16 21.31 -3.51
N LEU A 168 3.97 20.71 -3.37
CA LEU A 168 3.16 20.30 -4.52
C LEU A 168 1.98 21.25 -4.74
N ALA A 169 1.78 21.68 -5.99
CA ALA A 169 0.63 22.50 -6.33
C ALA A 169 -0.68 21.70 -6.12
N PRO A 170 -1.80 22.36 -5.74
CA PRO A 170 -3.08 21.71 -5.45
C PRO A 170 -3.69 20.87 -6.60
N THR A 171 -3.10 20.93 -7.80
CA THR A 171 -3.53 20.24 -9.02
C THR A 171 -2.68 19.02 -9.38
N HIS A 172 -1.65 18.69 -8.60
CA HIS A 172 -0.85 17.49 -8.84
C HIS A 172 -1.66 16.23 -8.50
N PRO A 173 -1.61 15.18 -9.34
CA PRO A 173 -2.35 13.93 -9.12
C PRO A 173 -1.91 13.18 -7.86
N ILE A 174 -0.84 13.59 -7.19
CA ILE A 174 -0.36 13.05 -5.90
C ILE A 174 -1.02 13.77 -4.71
N SER A 175 -1.37 15.05 -4.85
CA SER A 175 -1.99 15.88 -3.80
C SER A 175 -3.42 15.42 -3.45
N ASP A 176 -4.17 14.94 -4.45
CA ASP A 176 -5.50 14.32 -4.25
C ASP A 176 -5.46 13.02 -3.42
N TRP A 177 -4.29 12.37 -3.30
CA TRP A 177 -4.13 11.20 -2.44
C TRP A 177 -4.06 11.57 -0.97
N GLY A 178 -3.65 12.81 -0.64
CA GLY A 178 -3.64 13.30 0.74
C GLY A 178 -5.03 13.33 1.38
N LEU A 179 -6.05 13.72 0.61
CA LEU A 179 -7.46 13.70 1.07
C LEU A 179 -8.03 12.28 1.19
N LEU A 180 -7.58 11.33 0.36
CA LEU A 180 -8.00 9.93 0.44
C LEU A 180 -7.38 9.20 1.65
N LEU A 181 -6.14 9.54 2.01
CA LEU A 181 -5.44 8.96 3.15
C LEU A 181 -6.05 9.38 4.49
N THR A 182 -6.46 10.64 4.62
CA THR A 182 -7.16 11.12 5.84
C THR A 182 -8.54 10.47 6.00
N SER A 183 -9.26 10.24 4.89
CA SER A 183 -10.57 9.54 4.90
C SER A 183 -10.45 8.07 5.33
N LEU A 184 -9.47 7.32 4.78
CA LEU A 184 -9.19 5.94 5.19
C LEU A 184 -8.76 5.85 6.66
N PHE A 185 -7.97 6.81 7.14
CA PHE A 185 -7.54 6.88 8.54
C PHE A 185 -8.70 7.10 9.52
N SER A 186 -9.68 7.95 9.19
CA SER A 186 -10.87 8.16 10.01
C SER A 186 -11.68 6.86 10.19
N THR A 187 -11.74 6.01 9.15
CA THR A 187 -12.41 4.70 9.25
C THR A 187 -11.66 3.68 10.11
N MET A 188 -10.33 3.74 10.18
CA MET A 188 -9.51 2.85 11.03
C MET A 188 -9.65 3.16 12.53
N ARG A 189 -10.01 4.40 12.88
CA ARG A 189 -10.27 4.82 14.27
C ARG A 189 -11.64 4.35 14.79
N ILE A 190 -12.56 3.93 13.91
CA ILE A 190 -13.98 3.75 14.23
C ILE A 190 -14.45 2.29 14.15
N SER A 191 -13.84 1.38 13.38
CA SER A 191 -14.25 -0.04 13.41
C SER A 191 -13.26 -1.05 12.78
N PRO A 192 -13.07 -2.26 13.35
CA PRO A 192 -12.21 -3.31 12.78
C PRO A 192 -12.79 -4.01 11.53
N SER A 193 -14.07 -3.82 11.20
CA SER A 193 -14.79 -4.63 10.19
C SER A 193 -14.93 -4.00 8.80
N GLY A 194 -14.37 -2.80 8.57
CA GLY A 194 -14.55 -2.03 7.32
C GLY A 194 -13.55 -2.29 6.19
N LEU A 195 -12.67 -3.28 6.28
CA LEU A 195 -11.51 -3.44 5.39
C LEU A 195 -11.85 -3.89 3.95
N LEU A 196 -13.05 -4.40 3.67
CA LEU A 196 -13.36 -5.03 2.38
C LEU A 196 -13.95 -4.08 1.31
N THR A 197 -14.62 -3.00 1.72
CA THR A 197 -15.41 -2.17 0.77
C THR A 197 -14.61 -1.01 0.15
N SER A 198 -13.46 -0.65 0.72
CA SER A 198 -12.68 0.52 0.25
C SER A 198 -11.52 0.16 -0.70
N MET A 199 -10.93 -1.04 -0.58
CA MET A 199 -9.81 -1.45 -1.45
C MET A 199 -10.23 -1.72 -2.91
N THR A 200 -11.48 -2.12 -3.15
CA THR A 200 -12.02 -2.33 -4.51
C THR A 200 -12.26 -1.02 -5.27
N LYS A 201 -12.42 0.12 -4.59
CA LYS A 201 -12.49 1.44 -5.26
C LYS A 201 -11.12 1.98 -5.65
N LEU A 202 -10.07 1.72 -4.86
CA LEU A 202 -8.73 2.26 -5.11
C LEU A 202 -8.04 1.58 -6.31
N VAL A 203 -8.20 0.27 -6.49
CA VAL A 203 -7.62 -0.45 -7.66
C VAL A 203 -8.26 -0.02 -8.99
N MET A 204 -9.54 0.41 -8.97
CA MET A 204 -10.20 0.92 -10.18
C MET A 204 -9.71 2.31 -10.62
N ILE A 205 -9.13 3.10 -9.72
CA ILE A 205 -8.60 4.44 -10.04
C ILE A 205 -7.24 4.33 -10.75
N SER A 206 -6.44 3.31 -10.41
CA SER A 206 -5.13 3.07 -11.03
C SER A 206 -5.17 2.45 -12.44
N ARG A 207 -6.35 2.00 -12.94
CA ARG A 207 -6.49 1.29 -14.23
C ARG A 207 -7.27 2.04 -15.32
N LYS A 208 -7.68 3.30 -15.13
CA LYS A 208 -8.41 4.04 -16.18
C LYS A 208 -7.56 5.10 -16.89
N PRO A 209 -7.30 4.97 -18.21
CA PRO A 209 -6.65 6.03 -18.99
C PRO A 209 -7.54 7.29 -19.09
N ARG A 210 -6.86 8.45 -19.02
CA ARG A 210 -7.33 9.86 -18.94
C ARG A 210 -8.29 10.37 -20.05
N LYS A 211 -9.20 9.57 -20.62
CA LYS A 211 -10.05 10.02 -21.75
C LYS A 211 -11.43 10.60 -21.39
N ARG A 212 -11.79 10.78 -20.12
CA ARG A 212 -13.16 11.21 -19.74
C ARG A 212 -13.31 12.53 -18.97
N CYS A 213 -12.25 13.32 -18.76
CA CYS A 213 -12.37 14.63 -18.09
C CYS A 213 -12.84 15.79 -19.00
N ARG A 214 -12.86 15.63 -20.35
CA ARG A 214 -13.31 16.73 -21.24
C ARG A 214 -14.82 16.81 -21.49
N LYS A 215 -15.62 15.79 -21.14
CA LYS A 215 -17.07 15.77 -21.43
C LYS A 215 -17.97 16.27 -20.30
N LEU A 216 -17.43 16.64 -19.14
CA LEU A 216 -18.22 17.10 -18.00
C LEU A 216 -18.27 18.63 -17.81
N MET A 217 -17.53 19.41 -18.61
CA MET A 217 -17.54 20.89 -18.53
C MET A 217 -18.46 21.58 -19.54
N ASN A 218 -19.19 20.86 -20.40
CA ASN A 218 -20.10 21.46 -21.39
C ASN A 218 -21.37 20.63 -21.56
N LYS A 219 -22.39 20.84 -20.72
CA LYS A 219 -23.80 20.70 -21.12
C LYS A 219 -24.68 21.72 -20.37
N PRO A 220 -25.63 22.41 -21.05
CA PRO A 220 -26.42 23.48 -20.46
C PRO A 220 -27.60 22.96 -19.63
N ASN A 221 -27.96 23.73 -18.59
CA ASN A 221 -29.18 23.60 -17.80
C ASN A 221 -30.43 23.61 -18.68
N HIS A 222 -31.21 22.52 -18.70
CA HIS A 222 -32.63 22.58 -19.05
C HIS A 222 -33.41 21.37 -18.49
N HIS A 223 -34.58 21.70 -17.92
CA HIS A 223 -35.74 20.85 -17.56
C HIS A 223 -35.66 20.13 -16.20
N LEU A 224 -36.21 20.69 -15.12
CA LEU A 224 -37.64 20.80 -14.73
C LEU A 224 -38.41 19.46 -14.71
N ARG A 225 -38.71 19.04 -13.48
CA ARG A 225 -39.92 18.36 -12.97
C ARG A 225 -40.33 17.03 -13.61
N SER A 226 -40.12 15.95 -12.85
CA SER A 226 -40.89 14.69 -12.95
C SER A 226 -41.88 14.60 -11.78
N ASP A 227 -43.14 14.79 -12.15
CA ASP A 227 -44.37 14.11 -11.73
C ASP A 227 -44.62 13.69 -10.28
N LYS A 228 -45.76 14.23 -9.82
CA LYS A 228 -46.49 14.00 -8.59
C LYS A 228 -47.30 12.70 -8.71
N ILE A 229 -47.17 11.85 -7.70
CA ILE A 229 -47.91 10.58 -7.53
C ILE A 229 -49.41 10.87 -7.29
N ARG A 230 -50.28 10.15 -8.04
CA ARG A 230 -51.74 9.95 -7.88
C ARG A 230 -51.93 8.83 -6.83
N SER A 231 -52.93 8.70 -5.94
CA SER A 231 -54.38 9.03 -5.92
C SER A 231 -54.94 8.66 -4.53
N MET A 232 -56.09 9.25 -4.11
CA MET A 232 -57.24 8.68 -3.33
C MET A 232 -56.91 7.97 -1.99
N GLU A 233 -57.43 8.34 -0.81
CA GLU A 233 -58.73 8.85 -0.33
C GLU A 233 -58.53 9.91 0.77
#